data_AF-A0ABD5PA46-F1
#
_entry.id   AF-A0ABD5PA46-F1
#
_cell.length_a   1.000
_cell.length_b   1.000
_cell.length_c   1.000
_cell.angle_alpha   90.00
_cell.angle_beta   90.00
_cell.angle_gamma   90.00
#
_symmetry.space_group_name_H-M   'P 1'
#
loop_
_entity.id
_entity.type
_entity.pdbx_description
1 polymer ?
#
loop_
_entity_poly.entity_id
_entity_poly.type
_entity_poly.pdbx_seq_one_letter_code
_entity_poly.pdbx_strand_id
1 'polypeptide(L)'
;MHRRALLTAAVAAGAGCLGASTQRGDSASPTSGETAVEEPTTKEPTGSATSTPEDGITTHESLTAGGKELFGVLLEEGSVDRPSTEVPTGLWEATAVRYEGTTYTLSREPRESVAVYSTSASAVTRETVADDELVRYGDLSPDAQRVFDDAADSGSYDGPPPGVLRDAQYVERDGRYYRLRVATGDVRVWRLSVSKRSLWE
;
A
#
# COMPACT_ATOMS: atom_id res chain seq x y z
N MET A 1 36.64 -32.70 2.92
CA MET A 1 37.24 -32.04 1.74
C MET A 1 36.31 -30.88 1.35
N HIS A 2 36.65 -29.63 1.69
CA HIS A 2 37.03 -28.55 0.74
C HIS A 2 35.88 -28.19 -0.24
N ARG A 3 35.34 -26.96 -0.42
CA ARG A 3 35.77 -25.57 -0.17
C ARG A 3 34.55 -24.61 -0.26
N ARG A 4 34.72 -23.38 0.25
CA ARG A 4 33.82 -22.20 0.21
C ARG A 4 33.72 -21.50 -1.17
N ALA A 5 32.75 -20.56 -1.25
CA ALA A 5 32.71 -19.28 -2.00
C ALA A 5 32.12 -19.32 -3.44
N LEU A 6 31.45 -18.29 -4.02
CA LEU A 6 31.26 -16.85 -3.74
C LEU A 6 30.11 -16.32 -4.64
N LEU A 7 29.42 -15.25 -4.22
CA LEU A 7 28.57 -14.37 -5.07
C LEU A 7 29.36 -13.81 -6.27
N THR A 8 28.69 -13.48 -7.39
CA THR A 8 28.84 -12.20 -8.13
C THR A 8 27.73 -12.06 -9.19
N ALA A 9 27.04 -10.90 -9.18
CA ALA A 9 26.13 -10.45 -10.22
C ALA A 9 26.86 -9.58 -11.25
N ALA A 10 26.41 -9.58 -12.51
CA ALA A 10 26.78 -8.57 -13.49
C ALA A 10 25.61 -8.30 -14.46
N VAL A 11 25.05 -7.10 -14.39
CA VAL A 11 24.23 -6.49 -15.44
C VAL A 11 24.96 -5.21 -15.84
N ALA A 12 25.36 -5.12 -17.10
CA ALA A 12 25.93 -3.92 -17.69
C ALA A 12 24.95 -3.37 -18.74
N ALA A 13 24.48 -2.16 -18.48
CA ALA A 13 23.60 -1.37 -19.33
C ALA A 13 24.40 -0.68 -20.45
N GLY A 14 23.84 -0.67 -21.66
CA GLY A 14 24.37 0.03 -22.83
C GLY A 14 23.85 1.45 -22.96
N ALA A 15 24.80 2.37 -23.16
CA ALA A 15 24.84 3.61 -23.96
C ALA A 15 23.56 4.28 -24.50
N GLY A 16 23.55 5.62 -24.39
CA GLY A 16 22.74 6.50 -25.24
C GLY A 16 22.98 7.99 -24.97
N CYS A 17 23.89 8.60 -25.75
CA CYS A 17 24.36 9.99 -25.67
C CYS A 17 23.33 11.05 -26.12
N LEU A 18 23.33 12.23 -25.49
CA LEU A 18 23.07 13.57 -26.05
C LEU A 18 23.66 14.56 -25.00
N GLY A 19 24.51 15.54 -25.27
CA GLY A 19 24.71 16.38 -26.44
C GLY A 19 24.84 17.81 -25.89
N ALA A 20 26.06 18.34 -25.85
CA ALA A 20 26.41 19.62 -25.25
C ALA A 20 25.91 20.83 -26.05
N SER A 21 25.72 21.98 -25.39
CA SER A 21 25.91 23.31 -25.98
C SER A 21 26.20 24.34 -24.89
N THR A 22 27.45 24.80 -24.88
CA THR A 22 27.97 25.97 -24.16
C THR A 22 27.44 27.25 -24.81
N GLN A 23 27.03 28.27 -24.03
CA GLN A 23 27.35 29.64 -24.42
C GLN A 23 27.52 30.58 -23.22
N ARG A 24 28.72 31.15 -23.21
CA ARG A 24 29.32 32.20 -22.38
C ARG A 24 28.76 33.56 -22.79
N GLY A 25 28.50 34.44 -21.83
CA GLY A 25 28.15 35.85 -22.09
C GLY A 25 28.36 36.68 -20.83
N ASP A 26 29.33 37.59 -20.89
CA ASP A 26 29.95 38.35 -19.82
C ASP A 26 29.40 39.79 -19.78
N SER A 27 29.46 40.40 -18.58
CA SER A 27 29.72 41.83 -18.32
C SER A 27 28.67 42.96 -18.50
N ALA A 28 28.61 43.75 -17.41
CA ALA A 28 28.56 45.23 -17.31
C ALA A 28 27.22 45.99 -17.13
N SER A 29 27.07 46.59 -15.93
CA SER A 29 26.34 47.85 -15.66
C SER A 29 27.20 49.06 -16.10
N PRO A 30 26.67 50.28 -16.41
CA PRO A 30 26.21 51.23 -15.38
C PRO A 30 25.11 52.28 -15.75
N THR A 31 24.44 52.79 -14.70
CA THR A 31 23.99 54.17 -14.35
C THR A 31 23.63 55.25 -15.41
N SER A 32 22.42 55.84 -15.32
CA SER A 32 22.15 57.29 -15.06
C SER A 32 20.71 57.77 -15.34
N GLY A 33 20.18 58.62 -14.43
CA GLY A 33 19.16 59.68 -14.65
C GLY A 33 17.69 59.23 -14.68
N GLU A 34 16.68 60.00 -14.28
CA GLU A 34 16.53 61.33 -13.68
C GLU A 34 15.06 61.45 -13.20
N THR A 35 14.86 62.31 -12.20
CA THR A 35 13.68 62.82 -11.46
C THR A 35 12.32 62.94 -12.19
N ALA A 36 11.20 62.67 -11.47
CA ALA A 36 10.13 63.65 -11.10
C ALA A 36 8.66 63.11 -11.04
N VAL A 37 8.04 63.24 -9.85
CA VAL A 37 6.67 63.75 -9.54
C VAL A 37 5.45 62.83 -9.86
N GLU A 38 4.80 62.20 -8.85
CA GLU A 38 3.51 62.59 -8.17
C GLU A 38 2.26 62.35 -9.07
N GLU A 39 1.13 61.70 -8.73
CA GLU A 39 0.45 61.29 -7.49
C GLU A 39 -0.66 60.25 -7.87
N PRO A 40 -1.70 59.92 -7.06
CA PRO A 40 -2.07 58.56 -6.66
C PRO A 40 -3.16 57.89 -7.52
N THR A 41 -3.13 56.56 -7.66
CA THR A 41 -4.34 55.80 -8.05
C THR A 41 -4.37 54.46 -7.32
N THR A 42 -5.42 54.31 -6.53
CA THR A 42 -5.95 53.10 -5.89
C THR A 42 -5.59 51.83 -6.64
N LYS A 43 -4.72 51.00 -6.05
CA LYS A 43 -4.63 49.59 -6.43
C LYS A 43 -5.61 48.81 -5.57
N GLU A 44 -6.70 48.34 -6.18
CA GLU A 44 -7.27 47.06 -5.78
C GLU A 44 -6.14 46.03 -5.75
N PRO A 45 -5.93 45.29 -4.67
CA PRO A 45 -5.26 44.03 -4.82
C PRO A 45 -6.28 43.08 -5.47
N THR A 46 -6.26 43.02 -6.79
CA THR A 46 -6.62 41.78 -7.49
C THR A 46 -5.60 40.75 -7.05
N GLY A 47 -5.85 40.17 -5.88
CA GLY A 47 -5.21 38.94 -5.45
C GLY A 47 -5.67 37.87 -6.42
N SER A 48 -4.95 37.72 -7.53
CA SER A 48 -4.92 36.47 -8.27
C SER A 48 -4.48 35.42 -7.27
N ALA A 49 -5.44 34.72 -6.67
CA ALA A 49 -5.19 33.48 -5.97
C ALA A 49 -4.65 32.52 -7.02
N THR A 50 -3.32 32.50 -7.15
CA THR A 50 -2.60 31.43 -7.81
C THR A 50 -2.92 30.17 -7.00
N SER A 51 -4.00 29.51 -7.39
CA SER A 51 -4.37 28.21 -6.87
C SER A 51 -3.32 27.25 -7.43
N THR A 52 -2.26 27.02 -6.66
CA THR A 52 -1.34 25.92 -6.91
C THR A 52 -2.20 24.67 -7.09
N PRO A 53 -2.01 23.89 -8.18
CA PRO A 53 -2.73 22.63 -8.33
C PRO A 53 -2.46 21.80 -7.07
N GLU A 54 -3.51 21.54 -6.30
CA GLU A 54 -3.47 20.82 -5.04
C GLU A 54 -3.25 19.33 -5.32
N ASP A 55 -2.06 18.96 -5.80
CA ASP A 55 -1.71 17.56 -6.07
C ASP A 55 -1.93 16.73 -4.79
N GLY A 56 -2.84 15.77 -4.87
CA GLY A 56 -3.19 14.86 -3.77
C GLY A 56 -4.40 15.24 -2.92
N ILE A 57 -5.09 16.36 -3.20
CA ILE A 57 -6.35 16.67 -2.52
C ILE A 57 -7.52 16.01 -3.24
N THR A 58 -8.20 15.11 -2.52
CA THR A 58 -9.39 14.40 -2.99
C THR A 58 -10.64 15.00 -2.37
N THR A 59 -11.76 14.98 -3.09
CA THR A 59 -13.05 15.37 -2.49
C THR A 59 -13.70 14.17 -1.80
N HIS A 60 -14.41 14.40 -0.69
CA HIS A 60 -15.15 13.32 -0.03
C HIS A 60 -16.07 12.59 -1.01
N GLU A 61 -16.72 13.31 -1.94
CA GLU A 61 -17.64 12.72 -2.90
C GLU A 61 -17.00 11.78 -3.91
N SER A 62 -15.71 11.97 -4.21
CA SER A 62 -14.94 11.07 -5.07
C SER A 62 -14.44 9.80 -4.37
N LEU A 63 -14.58 9.69 -3.04
CA LEU A 63 -14.23 8.48 -2.32
C LEU A 63 -15.25 7.36 -2.61
N THR A 64 -14.78 6.13 -2.59
CA THR A 64 -15.66 4.95 -2.59
C THR A 64 -16.49 4.90 -1.31
N ALA A 65 -17.54 4.07 -1.28
CA ALA A 65 -18.39 3.92 -0.09
C ALA A 65 -17.58 3.60 1.18
N GLY A 66 -16.67 2.61 1.11
CA GLY A 66 -15.77 2.30 2.22
C GLY A 66 -14.78 3.41 2.55
N GLY A 67 -14.38 4.22 1.55
CA GLY A 67 -13.54 5.40 1.77
C GLY A 67 -14.26 6.50 2.54
N LYS A 68 -15.53 6.76 2.21
CA LYS A 68 -16.39 7.70 2.94
C LYS A 68 -16.63 7.24 4.38
N GLU A 69 -16.94 5.96 4.56
CA GLU A 69 -17.13 5.35 5.88
C GLU A 69 -15.89 5.48 6.76
N LEU A 70 -14.72 5.06 6.26
CA LEU A 70 -13.46 5.16 7.00
C LEU A 70 -13.07 6.62 7.29
N PHE A 71 -13.32 7.53 6.35
CA PHE A 71 -13.08 8.95 6.58
C PHE A 71 -14.04 9.54 7.64
N GLY A 72 -15.30 9.11 7.66
CA GLY A 72 -16.26 9.47 8.71
C GLY A 72 -15.76 9.04 10.10
N VAL A 73 -15.31 7.79 10.24
CA VAL A 73 -14.70 7.29 11.48
C VAL A 73 -13.48 8.13 11.88
N LEU A 74 -12.63 8.50 10.92
CA LEU A 74 -11.49 9.38 11.18
C LEU A 74 -11.91 10.76 11.69
N LEU A 75 -13.00 11.35 11.19
CA LEU A 75 -13.51 12.62 11.68
C LEU A 75 -14.03 12.52 13.11
N GLU A 76 -14.63 11.38 13.48
CA GLU A 76 -15.20 11.14 14.81
C GLU A 76 -14.12 10.79 15.85
N GLU A 77 -13.19 9.91 15.50
CA GLU A 77 -12.18 9.36 16.43
C GLU A 77 -10.83 10.07 16.34
N GLY A 78 -10.59 10.85 15.29
CA GLY A 78 -9.34 11.54 15.00
C GLY A 78 -8.25 10.64 14.40
N SER A 79 -8.16 9.38 14.85
CA SER A 79 -7.23 8.38 14.30
C SER A 79 -7.72 6.95 14.46
N VAL A 80 -7.38 6.08 13.51
CA VAL A 80 -7.72 4.65 13.53
C VAL A 80 -6.56 3.80 13.01
N ASP A 81 -6.36 2.62 13.60
CA ASP A 81 -5.38 1.64 13.13
C ASP A 81 -6.06 0.65 12.15
N ARG A 82 -5.48 0.51 10.94
CA ARG A 82 -6.00 -0.38 9.89
C ARG A 82 -4.87 -1.12 9.15
N PRO A 83 -5.06 -2.42 8.83
CA PRO A 83 -4.21 -3.12 7.88
C PRO A 83 -4.23 -2.41 6.52
N SER A 84 -3.09 -2.35 5.84
CA SER A 84 -2.99 -1.67 4.54
C SER A 84 -3.94 -2.23 3.47
N THR A 85 -4.33 -3.50 3.59
CA THR A 85 -5.28 -4.16 2.69
C THR A 85 -6.72 -3.70 2.88
N GLU A 86 -7.04 -3.08 4.02
CA GLU A 86 -8.39 -2.61 4.36
C GLU A 86 -8.57 -1.10 4.11
N VAL A 87 -7.49 -0.39 3.77
CA VAL A 87 -7.58 1.05 3.47
C VAL A 87 -7.95 1.25 2.01
N PRO A 88 -9.09 1.89 1.69
CA PRO A 88 -9.49 2.13 0.31
C PRO A 88 -8.47 3.00 -0.43
N THR A 89 -8.12 2.59 -1.66
CA THR A 89 -7.03 3.21 -2.45
C THR A 89 -7.15 4.73 -2.57
N GLY A 90 -8.35 5.25 -2.85
CA GLY A 90 -8.56 6.70 -2.96
C GLY A 90 -8.27 7.47 -1.68
N LEU A 91 -8.49 6.86 -0.50
CA LEU A 91 -8.12 7.46 0.78
C LEU A 91 -6.62 7.26 1.09
N TRP A 92 -6.08 6.10 0.71
CA TRP A 92 -4.66 5.77 0.89
C TRP A 92 -3.73 6.71 0.12
N GLU A 93 -4.09 7.08 -1.11
CA GLU A 93 -3.28 7.93 -1.98
C GLU A 93 -3.46 9.43 -1.68
N ALA A 94 -4.59 9.82 -1.09
CA ALA A 94 -4.88 11.22 -0.77
C ALA A 94 -3.90 11.80 0.28
N THR A 95 -3.49 13.05 0.08
CA THR A 95 -2.75 13.84 1.08
C THR A 95 -3.69 14.64 1.96
N ALA A 96 -4.86 15.01 1.42
CA ALA A 96 -5.94 15.63 2.16
C ALA A 96 -7.29 15.29 1.53
N VAL A 97 -8.36 15.41 2.33
CA VAL A 97 -9.74 15.28 1.88
C VAL A 97 -10.50 16.57 2.14
N ARG A 98 -11.18 17.07 1.10
CA ARG A 98 -12.11 18.19 1.25
C ARG A 98 -13.52 17.66 1.56
N TYR A 99 -14.05 18.06 2.71
CA TYR A 99 -15.35 17.68 3.23
C TYR A 99 -16.06 18.89 3.82
N GLU A 100 -17.30 19.15 3.40
CA GLU A 100 -18.12 20.29 3.88
C GLU A 100 -17.39 21.65 3.86
N GLY A 101 -16.62 21.91 2.80
CA GLY A 101 -15.85 23.15 2.65
C GLY A 101 -14.60 23.25 3.53
N THR A 102 -14.31 22.23 4.34
CA THR A 102 -13.08 22.13 5.14
C THR A 102 -12.12 21.13 4.50
N THR A 103 -10.82 21.47 4.50
CA THR A 103 -9.75 20.55 4.08
C THR A 103 -9.15 19.88 5.30
N TYR A 104 -9.12 18.54 5.30
CA TYR A 104 -8.52 17.72 6.35
C TYR A 104 -7.27 17.03 5.82
N THR A 105 -6.12 17.28 6.43
CA THR A 105 -4.85 16.63 6.10
C THR A 105 -4.88 15.19 6.59
N LEU A 106 -4.45 14.25 5.75
CA LEU A 106 -4.35 12.82 6.08
C LEU A 106 -2.90 12.44 6.41
N SER A 107 -2.68 11.96 7.63
CA SER A 107 -1.42 11.40 8.08
C SER A 107 -1.49 9.87 8.16
N ARG A 108 -0.37 9.22 7.82
CA ARG A 108 -0.20 7.75 7.84
C ARG A 108 1.08 7.43 8.60
N GLU A 109 0.99 6.68 9.67
CA GLU A 109 2.14 6.25 10.47
C GLU A 109 2.17 4.72 10.55
N PRO A 110 3.28 4.05 10.20
CA PRO A 110 3.37 2.60 10.33
C PRO A 110 3.42 2.24 11.82
N ARG A 111 2.58 1.28 12.24
CA ARG A 111 2.48 0.86 13.64
C ARG A 111 3.16 -0.49 13.86
N GLU A 112 2.66 -1.50 13.19
CA GLU A 112 3.15 -2.87 13.33
C GLU A 112 2.99 -3.66 12.03
N SER A 113 3.48 -4.89 12.03
CA SER A 113 3.20 -5.87 10.97
C SER A 113 2.40 -7.01 11.58
N VAL A 114 1.33 -7.40 10.90
CA VAL A 114 0.56 -8.59 11.24
C VAL A 114 0.79 -9.66 10.17
N ALA A 115 1.01 -10.89 10.61
CA ALA A 115 1.12 -12.03 9.70
C ALA A 115 -0.28 -12.41 9.21
N VAL A 116 -0.45 -12.49 7.89
CA VAL A 116 -1.63 -13.05 7.25
C VAL A 116 -1.31 -14.40 6.68
N TYR A 117 -2.24 -15.33 6.81
CA TYR A 117 -2.10 -16.70 6.34
C TYR A 117 -3.18 -16.98 5.31
N SER A 118 -2.81 -17.68 4.25
CA SER A 118 -3.78 -18.23 3.30
C SER A 118 -3.43 -19.68 3.02
N THR A 119 -4.40 -20.57 3.17
CA THR A 119 -4.24 -22.00 2.98
C THR A 119 -5.04 -22.42 1.75
N SER A 120 -4.41 -23.05 0.78
CA SER A 120 -5.09 -23.59 -0.41
C SER A 120 -4.93 -25.10 -0.48
N ALA A 121 -5.95 -25.78 -0.99
CA ALA A 121 -5.93 -27.21 -1.24
C ALA A 121 -6.23 -27.47 -2.71
N SER A 122 -5.40 -28.27 -3.38
CA SER A 122 -5.58 -28.61 -4.79
C SER A 122 -5.45 -30.10 -5.01
N ALA A 123 -6.39 -30.69 -5.75
CA ALA A 123 -6.35 -32.12 -6.06
C ALA A 123 -5.09 -32.49 -6.85
N VAL A 124 -4.47 -33.61 -6.47
CA VAL A 124 -3.28 -34.18 -7.11
C VAL A 124 -3.44 -35.68 -7.29
N THR A 125 -2.61 -36.28 -8.12
CA THR A 125 -2.58 -37.74 -8.28
C THR A 125 -1.67 -38.39 -7.24
N ARG A 126 -1.97 -39.64 -6.89
CA ARG A 126 -1.27 -40.37 -5.82
C ARG A 126 0.24 -40.47 -6.07
N GLU A 127 0.65 -40.61 -7.32
CA GLU A 127 2.07 -40.79 -7.69
C GLU A 127 2.96 -39.60 -7.32
N THR A 128 2.35 -38.44 -7.05
CA THR A 128 3.06 -37.20 -6.66
C THR A 128 3.19 -37.01 -5.15
N VAL A 129 2.56 -37.89 -4.36
CA VAL A 129 2.42 -37.76 -2.91
C VAL A 129 3.49 -38.59 -2.20
N ALA A 130 4.33 -37.94 -1.41
CA ALA A 130 5.25 -38.60 -0.49
C ALA A 130 4.49 -39.06 0.76
N ASP A 131 4.69 -40.31 1.18
CA ASP A 131 3.94 -40.92 2.30
C ASP A 131 4.26 -40.28 3.66
N ASP A 132 5.48 -39.81 3.84
CA ASP A 132 5.95 -39.13 5.06
C ASP A 132 5.42 -37.69 5.19
N GLU A 133 4.87 -37.14 4.12
CA GLU A 133 4.25 -35.81 4.06
C GLU A 133 2.72 -35.86 3.97
N LEU A 134 2.14 -37.08 4.02
CA LEU A 134 0.72 -37.34 3.87
C LEU A 134 0.02 -37.48 5.22
N VAL A 135 -1.03 -36.69 5.43
CA VAL A 135 -1.93 -36.80 6.58
C VAL A 135 -3.29 -37.29 6.11
N ARG A 136 -3.92 -38.21 6.83
CA ARG A 136 -5.30 -38.61 6.51
C ARG A 136 -6.27 -37.59 7.08
N TYR A 137 -7.30 -37.24 6.31
CA TYR A 137 -8.33 -36.29 6.73
C TYR A 137 -9.01 -36.70 8.06
N GLY A 138 -9.21 -38.00 8.28
CA GLY A 138 -9.75 -38.53 9.54
C GLY A 138 -8.86 -38.32 10.77
N ASP A 139 -7.56 -38.08 10.57
CA ASP A 139 -6.60 -37.80 11.65
C ASP A 139 -6.48 -36.30 11.95
N LEU A 140 -7.12 -35.43 11.15
CA LEU A 140 -7.19 -34.00 11.39
C LEU A 140 -8.15 -33.70 12.57
N SER A 141 -7.85 -32.64 13.33
CA SER A 141 -8.80 -32.11 14.31
C SER A 141 -10.04 -31.51 13.62
N PRO A 142 -11.19 -31.36 14.30
CA PRO A 142 -12.39 -30.77 13.70
C PRO A 142 -12.16 -29.38 13.10
N ASP A 143 -11.33 -28.54 13.74
CA ASP A 143 -10.96 -27.23 13.19
C ASP A 143 -10.10 -27.34 11.93
N ALA A 144 -9.16 -28.29 11.90
CA ALA A 144 -8.33 -28.53 10.72
C ALA A 144 -9.14 -29.12 9.56
N GLN A 145 -10.12 -29.97 9.85
CA GLN A 145 -11.07 -30.48 8.85
C GLN A 145 -11.86 -29.34 8.22
N ARG A 146 -12.44 -28.46 9.04
CA ARG A 146 -13.17 -27.27 8.55
C ARG A 146 -12.30 -26.37 7.68
N VAL A 147 -11.08 -26.05 8.12
CA VAL A 147 -10.14 -25.21 7.34
C VAL A 147 -9.75 -25.90 6.03
N PHE A 148 -9.50 -27.21 6.07
CA PHE A 148 -9.23 -27.99 4.87
C PHE A 148 -10.42 -27.97 3.90
N ASP A 149 -11.63 -28.16 4.40
CA ASP A 149 -12.86 -28.17 3.60
C ASP A 149 -13.09 -26.81 2.95
N ASP A 150 -12.99 -25.72 3.72
CA ASP A 150 -13.07 -24.35 3.21
C ASP A 150 -12.03 -24.13 2.09
N ALA A 151 -10.78 -24.53 2.31
CA ALA A 151 -9.71 -24.39 1.32
C ALA A 151 -9.89 -25.28 0.08
N ALA A 152 -10.48 -26.46 0.23
CA ALA A 152 -10.72 -27.39 -0.87
C ALA A 152 -11.93 -26.99 -1.72
N ASP A 153 -12.97 -26.45 -1.09
CA ASP A 153 -14.24 -26.10 -1.75
C ASP A 153 -14.19 -24.70 -2.37
N SER A 154 -13.60 -23.72 -1.67
CA SER A 154 -13.48 -22.34 -2.17
C SER A 154 -12.17 -22.06 -2.90
N GLY A 155 -11.19 -22.96 -2.79
CA GLY A 155 -9.84 -22.83 -3.33
C GLY A 155 -8.84 -22.18 -2.35
N SER A 156 -9.30 -21.46 -1.33
CA SER A 156 -8.45 -20.89 -0.29
C SER A 156 -9.20 -20.55 0.99
N TYR A 157 -8.58 -20.78 2.15
CA TYR A 157 -8.99 -20.31 3.45
C TYR A 157 -8.06 -19.20 3.93
N ASP A 158 -8.61 -18.04 4.31
CA ASP A 158 -7.85 -16.95 4.91
C ASP A 158 -7.85 -17.09 6.44
N GLY A 159 -6.67 -17.30 7.00
CA GLY A 159 -6.47 -17.52 8.42
C GLY A 159 -5.38 -18.55 8.72
N PRO A 160 -4.87 -18.58 9.97
CA PRO A 160 -3.79 -19.49 10.35
C PRO A 160 -4.29 -20.94 10.30
N PRO A 161 -3.59 -21.86 9.60
CA PRO A 161 -3.96 -23.26 9.59
C PRO A 161 -3.73 -23.88 10.98
N PRO A 162 -4.71 -24.62 11.51
CA PRO A 162 -4.61 -25.19 12.85
C PRO A 162 -3.85 -26.52 12.87
N GLY A 163 -3.08 -26.73 13.94
CA GLY A 163 -2.47 -28.01 14.28
C GLY A 163 -1.65 -28.63 13.15
N VAL A 164 -1.84 -29.93 12.92
CA VAL A 164 -1.11 -30.73 11.92
C VAL A 164 -1.29 -30.22 10.48
N LEU A 165 -2.34 -29.44 10.20
CA LEU A 165 -2.57 -28.86 8.87
C LEU A 165 -1.50 -27.82 8.50
N ARG A 166 -0.86 -27.22 9.51
CA ARG A 166 0.23 -26.25 9.31
C ARG A 166 1.48 -26.90 8.73
N ASP A 167 1.74 -28.14 9.12
CA ASP A 167 2.96 -28.87 8.77
C ASP A 167 2.70 -29.91 7.67
N ALA A 168 1.44 -30.23 7.38
CA ALA A 168 1.05 -31.16 6.33
C ALA A 168 1.26 -30.57 4.94
N GLN A 169 1.88 -31.33 4.05
CA GLN A 169 2.00 -30.98 2.63
C GLN A 169 0.91 -31.64 1.79
N TYR A 170 0.42 -32.81 2.20
CA TYR A 170 -0.66 -33.53 1.53
C TYR A 170 -1.73 -34.02 2.50
N VAL A 171 -2.98 -34.05 2.03
CA VAL A 171 -4.11 -34.65 2.75
C VAL A 171 -4.79 -35.69 1.87
N GLU A 172 -5.02 -36.88 2.43
CA GLU A 172 -5.88 -37.91 1.83
C GLU A 172 -7.30 -37.77 2.38
N ARG A 173 -8.27 -37.57 1.49
CA ARG A 173 -9.70 -37.56 1.82
C ARG A 173 -10.47 -38.43 0.83
N ASP A 174 -11.19 -39.43 1.33
CA ASP A 174 -12.04 -40.32 0.51
C ASP A 174 -11.32 -40.95 -0.69
N GLY A 175 -10.05 -41.35 -0.49
CA GLY A 175 -9.19 -41.93 -1.53
C GLY A 175 -8.67 -40.93 -2.58
N ARG A 176 -8.92 -39.63 -2.39
CA ARG A 176 -8.37 -38.53 -3.19
C ARG A 176 -7.25 -37.84 -2.42
N TYR A 177 -6.31 -37.28 -3.15
CA TYR A 177 -5.13 -36.64 -2.58
C TYR A 177 -5.14 -35.16 -2.93
N TYR A 178 -4.82 -34.35 -1.93
CA TYR A 178 -4.81 -32.90 -2.05
C TYR A 178 -3.44 -32.40 -1.60
N ARG A 179 -2.84 -31.53 -2.41
CA ARG A 179 -1.67 -30.77 -2.00
C ARG A 179 -2.13 -29.53 -1.26
N LEU A 180 -1.61 -29.36 -0.05
CA LEU A 180 -1.75 -28.15 0.73
C LEU A 180 -0.65 -27.17 0.38
N ARG A 181 -1.01 -25.88 0.34
CA ARG A 181 -0.05 -24.78 0.28
C ARG A 181 -0.49 -23.72 1.28
N VAL A 182 0.38 -23.46 2.25
CA VAL A 182 0.23 -22.36 3.19
C VAL A 182 1.12 -21.22 2.72
N ALA A 183 0.50 -20.11 2.35
CA ALA A 183 1.19 -18.85 2.12
C ALA A 183 1.14 -18.02 3.42
N THR A 184 2.25 -17.37 3.73
CA THR A 184 2.32 -16.36 4.79
C THR A 184 2.73 -15.04 4.15
N GLY A 185 2.00 -13.99 4.46
CA GLY A 185 2.33 -12.62 4.08
C GLY A 185 2.45 -11.74 5.33
N ASP A 186 3.14 -10.62 5.18
CA ASP A 186 3.18 -9.59 6.21
C ASP A 186 2.37 -8.38 5.73
N VAL A 187 1.32 -8.03 6.47
CA VAL A 187 0.53 -6.82 6.20
C VAL A 187 0.92 -5.75 7.22
N ARG A 188 1.24 -4.56 6.71
CA ARG A 188 1.54 -3.41 7.57
C ARG A 188 0.24 -2.82 8.10
N VAL A 189 0.17 -2.64 9.41
CA VAL A 189 -0.89 -1.86 10.06
C VAL A 189 -0.44 -0.41 10.12
N TRP A 190 -1.31 0.48 9.67
CA TRP A 190 -1.09 1.92 9.64
C TRP A 190 -2.06 2.62 10.58
N ARG A 191 -1.54 3.57 11.36
CA ARG A 191 -2.37 4.59 11.99
C ARG A 191 -2.70 5.65 10.95
N LEU A 192 -3.96 5.75 10.62
CA LEU A 192 -4.51 6.84 9.83
C LEU A 192 -5.00 7.91 10.78
N SER A 193 -4.70 9.17 10.49
CA SER A 193 -5.20 10.31 11.27
C SER A 193 -5.63 11.45 10.37
N VAL A 194 -6.59 12.24 10.82
CA VAL A 194 -7.00 13.49 10.16
C VAL A 194 -6.72 14.68 11.06
N SER A 195 -6.28 15.77 10.45
CA SER A 195 -6.19 17.07 11.14
C SER A 195 -6.80 18.15 10.26
N LYS A 196 -7.56 19.06 10.87
CA LYS A 196 -8.13 20.20 10.15
C LYS A 196 -6.98 21.09 9.68
N ARG A 197 -6.91 21.36 8.38
CA ARG A 197 -5.91 22.28 7.83
C ARG A 197 -6.31 23.71 8.22
N SER A 198 -5.53 24.32 9.12
CA SER A 198 -5.68 25.74 9.45
C SER A 198 -5.21 26.58 8.26
N LEU A 199 -6.05 27.50 7.80
CA LEU A 199 -5.75 28.40 6.67
C LEU A 199 -4.97 29.66 7.09
N TRP A 200 -4.36 29.66 8.27
CA TRP A 200 -3.66 30.82 8.84
C TRP A 200 -2.25 30.40 9.29
N GLU A 201 -1.31 30.46 8.34
CA GLU A 201 0.13 30.63 8.58
C GLU A 201 0.67 31.66 7.58
#